data_AF-A0A7W1N3A3-F1
#
_entry.id   AF-A0A7W1N3A3-F1
#
_cell.length_a   1.000
_cell.length_b   1.000
_cell.length_c   1.000
_cell.angle_alpha   90.00
_cell.angle_beta   90.00
_cell.angle_gamma   90.00
#
_symmetry.space_group_name_H-M   'P 1'
#
loop_
_entity.id
_entity.type
_entity.pdbx_description
1 polymer ?
#
loop_
_entity_poly.entity_id
_entity_poly.type
_entity_poly.pdbx_seq_one_letter_code
_entity_poly.pdbx_strand_id
1 'polypeptide(L)' 'MLTIAGLHAGGADHQQDVFAVERGAERRFGASVPLGSMVPGYDRNRQAALAILGWLEAHADVDPSLAAAIRQLA' A
#
# COMPACT_ATOMS: atom_id res chain seq x y z
N MET A 1 5.75 12.77 -17.06
CA MET A 1 6.67 11.99 -16.22
C MET A 1 6.75 12.66 -14.86
N LEU A 2 6.53 11.92 -13.78
CA LEU A 2 6.71 12.42 -12.42
C LEU A 2 8.17 12.19 -12.01
N THR A 3 8.94 13.25 -11.79
CA THR A 3 10.32 13.17 -11.28
C THR A 3 10.33 13.49 -9.78
N ILE A 4 11.22 12.84 -9.03
CA ILE A 4 11.37 13.06 -7.57
C ILE A 4 11.58 14.55 -7.23
N ALA A 5 12.27 15.29 -8.11
CA ALA A 5 12.43 16.74 -7.98
C ALA A 5 11.13 17.56 -8.06
N GLY A 6 10.08 17.02 -8.71
CA GLY A 6 8.78 17.69 -8.87
C GLY A 6 7.88 17.64 -7.63
N LEU A 7 8.22 16.81 -6.64
CA LEU A 7 7.45 16.67 -5.40
C LEU A 7 7.70 17.81 -4.40
N HIS A 8 8.63 18.73 -4.68
CA HIS A 8 9.06 19.77 -3.75
C HIS A 8 8.31 21.12 -3.89
N ALA A 9 7.39 21.25 -4.85
CA ALA A 9 6.71 22.51 -5.12
C ALA A 9 5.22 22.43 -4.80
N GLY A 10 4.86 22.81 -3.56
CA GLY A 10 3.61 23.53 -3.33
C GLY A 10 2.72 23.04 -2.20
N GLY A 11 2.58 23.88 -1.18
CA GLY A 11 1.29 24.11 -0.52
C GLY A 11 1.20 23.68 0.94
N ALA A 12 1.15 24.66 1.83
CA ALA A 12 0.90 24.49 3.25
C ALA A 12 -0.55 24.03 3.52
N ASP A 13 -0.75 22.72 3.63
CA ASP A 13 -1.68 22.12 4.59
C ASP A 13 -1.20 20.71 4.93
N HIS A 14 -0.50 20.56 6.08
CA HIS A 14 0.02 19.30 6.63
C HIS A 14 0.47 18.24 5.60
N GLN A 15 1.21 18.66 4.56
CA GLN A 15 1.75 17.73 3.59
C GLN A 15 2.82 16.90 4.29
N GLN A 16 2.41 15.69 4.65
CA GLN A 16 3.28 14.72 5.30
C GLN A 16 4.52 14.55 4.43
N ASP A 17 5.70 14.78 5.03
CA ASP A 17 6.97 14.59 4.33
C ASP A 17 7.03 13.17 3.77
N VAL A 18 7.16 13.07 2.46
CA VAL A 18 7.16 11.82 1.69
C VAL A 18 8.35 10.93 2.10
N PHE A 19 9.38 11.51 2.71
CA PHE A 19 10.55 10.82 3.23
C PHE A 19 10.59 10.71 4.76
N ALA A 20 9.58 11.21 5.48
CA ALA A 20 9.51 11.00 6.91
C ALA A 20 9.36 9.51 7.21
N VAL A 21 10.32 8.98 7.98
CA VAL A 21 10.38 7.57 8.43
C VAL A 21 9.25 7.24 9.44
N GLU A 22 8.37 8.19 9.73
CA GLU A 22 7.25 7.98 10.63
C GLU A 22 6.18 7.08 10.01
N ARG A 23 5.51 6.30 10.87
CA ARG A 23 4.43 5.34 10.56
C ARG A 23 3.16 6.05 10.08
N GLY A 24 3.26 6.74 8.94
CA GLY A 24 2.28 7.70 8.45
C GLY A 24 0.95 7.06 8.06
N ALA A 25 1.03 5.90 7.40
CA ALA A 25 -0.14 5.10 7.09
C ALA A 25 -0.83 4.61 8.37
N GLU A 26 -0.07 4.14 9.36
CA GLU A 26 -0.63 3.72 10.65
C GLU A 26 -1.28 4.87 11.42
N ARG A 27 -0.78 6.10 11.33
CA ARG A 27 -1.45 7.26 11.93
C ARG A 27 -2.73 7.66 11.21
N ARG A 28 -2.69 7.65 9.87
CA ARG A 28 -3.82 8.10 9.04
C ARG A 28 -4.98 7.10 9.03
N PHE A 29 -4.66 5.81 9.00
CA PHE A 29 -5.64 4.74 8.84
C PHE A 29 -5.80 3.87 10.11
N GLY A 30 -4.95 4.06 11.12
CA GLY A 30 -5.01 3.27 12.35
C GLY A 30 -4.80 1.78 12.10
N ALA A 31 -5.40 0.95 12.94
CA ALA A 31 -5.36 -0.51 12.82
C ALA A 31 -6.25 -1.07 11.70
N SER A 32 -6.92 -0.23 10.90
CA SER A 32 -7.82 -0.69 9.83
C SER A 32 -7.08 -1.32 8.64
N VAL A 33 -5.79 -1.01 8.48
CA VAL A 33 -4.93 -1.58 7.43
C VAL A 33 -3.90 -2.50 8.08
N PRO A 34 -3.93 -3.82 7.81
CA PRO A 34 -3.01 -4.78 8.40
C PRO A 34 -1.63 -4.75 7.69
N LEU A 35 -0.92 -3.63 7.81
CA LEU A 35 0.35 -3.40 7.11
C LEU A 35 1.40 -4.46 7.44
N GLY A 36 1.42 -4.99 8.67
CA GLY A 36 2.35 -6.06 9.06
C GLY A 36 2.24 -7.33 8.20
N SER A 37 1.05 -7.67 7.71
CA SER A 37 0.86 -8.79 6.77
C SER A 37 1.05 -8.40 5.31
N MET A 38 0.89 -7.11 4.96
CA MET A 38 1.03 -6.60 3.59
C MET A 38 2.48 -6.29 3.21
N VAL A 39 3.35 -5.98 4.18
CA VAL A 39 4.77 -5.67 3.96
C VAL A 39 5.69 -6.44 4.95
N PRO A 40 5.67 -7.79 4.94
CA PRO A 40 6.51 -8.63 5.81
C PRO A 40 7.99 -8.72 5.37
N GLY A 41 8.38 -8.03 4.30
CA GLY A 41 9.69 -8.16 3.65
C GLY A 41 9.66 -9.06 2.41
N TYR A 42 10.75 -9.06 1.64
CA TYR A 42 10.78 -9.64 0.29
C TYR A 42 10.67 -11.17 0.25
N ASP A 43 11.09 -11.86 1.32
CA ASP A 43 11.02 -13.33 1.42
C ASP A 43 9.57 -13.85 1.42
N ARG A 44 8.60 -12.97 1.72
CA ARG A 44 7.19 -13.32 1.92
C ARG A 44 6.27 -12.61 0.94
N ASN A 45 6.78 -12.23 -0.24
CA ASN A 45 6.03 -11.49 -1.26
C ASN A 45 4.72 -12.17 -1.69
N ARG A 46 4.69 -13.50 -1.81
CA ARG A 46 3.46 -14.23 -2.17
C ARG A 46 2.37 -14.09 -1.10
N GLN A 47 2.75 -14.23 0.16
CA GLN A 47 1.83 -14.07 1.30
C GLN A 47 1.37 -12.62 1.43
N ALA A 48 2.27 -11.67 1.20
CA ALA A 48 1.96 -10.25 1.14
C ALA A 48 0.92 -9.94 0.06
N ALA A 49 1.11 -10.46 -1.16
CA ALA A 49 0.19 -10.26 -2.28
C ALA A 49 -1.22 -10.79 -1.96
N LEU A 50 -1.31 -11.99 -1.36
CA LEU A 50 -2.59 -12.55 -0.93
C LEU A 50 -3.25 -11.74 0.19
N ALA A 51 -2.48 -11.24 1.16
CA ALA A 51 -3.01 -10.39 2.23
C ALA A 51 -3.55 -9.06 1.70
N ILE A 52 -2.86 -8.46 0.72
CA ILE A 52 -3.32 -7.25 0.03
C ILE A 52 -4.60 -7.55 -0.76
N LEU A 53 -4.63 -8.64 -1.54
CA LEU A 53 -5.81 -9.01 -2.31
C LEU A 53 -7.03 -9.23 -1.42
N GLY A 54 -6.88 -10.01 -0.34
CA GLY A 54 -7.99 -10.27 0.59
C GLY A 54 -8.52 -9.00 1.27
N TRP A 55 -7.64 -8.05 1.60
CA TRP A 55 -8.07 -6.76 2.12
C TRP A 55 -8.79 -5.93 1.05
N LEU A 56 -8.30 -5.90 -0.19
CA LEU A 56 -8.96 -5.18 -1.29
C LEU A 56 -10.35 -5.74 -1.60
N GLU A 57 -10.50 -7.06 -1.70
CA GLU A 57 -11.79 -7.72 -1.94
C GLU A 57 -12.82 -7.43 -0.82
N ALA A 58 -12.36 -7.14 0.39
CA ALA A 58 -13.23 -6.77 1.50
C ALA A 58 -13.67 -5.28 1.48
N HIS A 59 -12.96 -4.41 0.77
CA HIS A 59 -13.16 -2.95 0.83
C HIS A 59 -13.47 -2.30 -0.53
N ALA A 60 -13.28 -3.02 -1.64
CA ALA A 60 -13.46 -2.53 -3.00
C ALA A 60 -13.85 -3.66 -3.96
N ASP A 61 -14.42 -3.28 -5.10
CA ASP A 61 -14.63 -4.20 -6.22
C ASP A 61 -13.30 -4.43 -6.93
N VAL A 62 -12.82 -5.68 -6.93
CA VAL A 62 -11.54 -6.07 -7.52
C VAL A 62 -11.80 -6.75 -8.85
N ASP A 63 -11.14 -6.27 -9.90
CA ASP A 63 -11.21 -6.90 -11.21
C ASP A 63 -10.86 -8.40 -11.12
N PRO A 64 -11.74 -9.30 -11.61
CA PRO A 64 -11.53 -10.74 -11.48
C PRO A 64 -10.25 -11.24 -12.15
N SER A 65 -9.79 -10.58 -13.22
CA SER A 65 -8.55 -10.97 -13.92
C SER A 65 -7.31 -10.64 -13.09
N LEU A 66 -7.31 -9.50 -12.38
CA LEU A 66 -6.24 -9.13 -11.45
C LEU A 66 -6.20 -10.11 -10.28
N ALA A 67 -7.36 -10.41 -9.69
CA ALA A 67 -7.46 -11.34 -8.57
C ALA A 67 -6.98 -12.75 -8.97
N ALA A 68 -7.33 -13.21 -10.17
CA ALA A 68 -6.84 -14.49 -10.71
C ALA A 68 -5.32 -14.48 -10.94
N ALA A 69 -4.78 -13.41 -11.52
CA ALA A 69 -3.34 -13.28 -11.76
C ALA A 69 -2.52 -13.31 -10.46
N ILE A 70 -2.98 -12.60 -9.42
CA ILE A 70 -2.33 -12.61 -8.10
C ILE A 70 -2.35 -14.02 -7.50
N ARG A 71 -3.50 -14.71 -7.56
CA ARG A 71 -3.63 -16.09 -7.04
C ARG A 71 -2.75 -17.09 -7.80
N GLN A 72 -2.47 -16.87 -9.08
CA GLN A 72 -1.59 -17.73 -9.87
C GLN A 72 -0.10 -17.53 -9.54
N LEU A 73 0.28 -16.33 -9.13
CA LEU A 73 1.67 -15.98 -8.81
C LEU A 73 2.06 -16.28 -7.34
N ALA A 74 1.06 -16.43 -6.47
CA ALA A 74 1.19 -16.70 -5.04
C ALA A 74 1.35 -18.20 -4.71
#